data_AF-A0A1Q9HEZ2-F1
#
_entry.id   AF-A0A1Q9HEZ2-F1
#
_cell.length_a   1.000
_cell.length_b   1.000
_cell.length_c   1.000
_cell.angle_alpha   90.00
_cell.angle_beta   90.00
_cell.angle_gamma   90.00
#
_symmetry.space_group_name_H-M   'P 1'
#
loop_
_entity.id
_entity.type
_entity.pdbx_description
1 polymer ?
#
loop_
_entity_poly.entity_id
_entity_poly.type
_entity_poly.pdbx_seq_one_letter_code
_entity_poly.pdbx_strand_id
1 'polypeptide(L)'
;MKFIDKEFLGPFDLESEDKPVTSGIYILVNKNDKHYKPLYIGRSINIKNRLNNLFSHAQLAQSGMEGVIDSFFYFPIDKDNVEEMNQLEKELIRYYEPSLNMVRSRVDPQAIIRAREVERSSSRKSFWSLSILGFTLTIFSFLVSILISNDLYTPREKIQNQIITAINNGADLRAIKHIYVNREKTSGGILKPFVSDVNVYPYNVALSLILEDIRTNAYLEKGDKSILKNINKLIEDHTHINPFDRLESVQRDYFENIQIKLGEEYGRVSIEVNKLADELYNKNSLVEQYLKDSTTSFWVSVSALLFSILVSAYQLYNGRDARVKRIMLESYSESIGKTEQ
;
A
#
# COMPACT_ATOMS: atom_id res chain seq x y z
N MET A 1 -37.66 -49.61 25.40
CA MET A 1 -36.71 -48.66 26.04
C MET A 1 -36.97 -47.27 25.48
N LYS A 2 -36.82 -46.19 26.27
CA LYS A 2 -37.00 -44.82 25.76
C LYS A 2 -35.68 -44.22 25.32
N PHE A 3 -35.62 -43.71 24.08
CA PHE A 3 -34.52 -42.91 23.55
C PHE A 3 -35.11 -41.60 23.00
N ILE A 4 -34.67 -40.45 23.54
CA ILE A 4 -35.21 -39.10 23.21
C ILE A 4 -36.74 -39.10 23.18
N ASP A 5 -37.36 -39.49 24.29
CA ASP A 5 -38.83 -39.54 24.48
C ASP A 5 -39.62 -40.46 23.54
N LYS A 6 -38.97 -41.21 22.64
CA LYS A 6 -39.59 -42.22 21.79
C LYS A 6 -39.41 -43.62 22.38
N GLU A 7 -40.46 -44.43 22.34
CA GLU A 7 -40.41 -45.83 22.79
C GLU A 7 -39.93 -46.75 21.68
N PHE A 8 -38.69 -47.23 21.81
CA PHE A 8 -38.12 -48.22 20.92
C PHE A 8 -38.47 -49.64 21.39
N LEU A 9 -38.79 -50.49 20.41
CA LEU A 9 -39.07 -51.91 20.59
C LEU A 9 -37.76 -52.69 20.72
N GLY A 10 -37.64 -53.54 21.75
CA GLY A 10 -36.47 -54.39 22.02
C GLY A 10 -36.13 -54.49 23.52
N PRO A 11 -34.94 -55.02 23.87
CA PRO A 11 -33.89 -55.47 22.95
C PRO A 11 -34.25 -56.80 22.28
N PHE A 12 -33.91 -56.93 21.01
CA PHE A 12 -34.01 -58.19 20.26
C PHE A 12 -32.60 -58.71 19.99
N ASP A 13 -32.43 -60.04 20.03
CA ASP A 13 -31.16 -60.68 19.72
C ASP A 13 -30.86 -60.54 18.22
N LEU A 14 -29.64 -60.11 17.90
CA LEU A 14 -29.22 -59.87 16.52
C LEU A 14 -29.20 -61.16 15.68
N GLU A 15 -29.04 -62.32 16.33
CA GLU A 15 -29.05 -63.64 15.70
C GLU A 15 -30.46 -64.19 15.46
N SER A 16 -31.51 -63.61 16.06
CA SER A 16 -32.89 -64.08 15.90
C SER A 16 -33.35 -64.03 14.44
N GLU A 17 -34.13 -65.03 14.01
CA GLU A 17 -34.76 -65.06 12.68
C GLU A 17 -35.93 -64.06 12.56
N ASP A 18 -36.50 -63.64 13.69
CA ASP A 18 -37.70 -62.81 13.82
C ASP A 18 -37.40 -61.30 13.73
N LYS A 19 -36.51 -60.91 12.81
CA LYS A 19 -36.20 -59.49 12.57
C LYS A 19 -37.37 -58.79 11.87
N PRO A 20 -37.70 -57.54 12.24
CA PRO A 20 -38.88 -56.84 11.72
C PRO A 20 -38.71 -56.45 10.24
N VAL A 21 -39.73 -56.75 9.43
CA VAL A 21 -39.82 -56.35 8.01
C VAL A 21 -40.49 -54.98 7.90
N THR A 22 -39.91 -53.99 8.60
CA THR A 22 -40.40 -52.62 8.62
C THR A 22 -39.30 -51.61 8.26
N SER A 23 -39.69 -50.39 7.95
CA SER A 23 -38.79 -49.23 7.84
C SER A 23 -38.68 -48.51 9.17
N GLY A 24 -37.57 -47.79 9.35
CA GLY A 24 -37.36 -46.94 10.51
C GLY A 24 -35.92 -46.90 10.95
N ILE A 25 -35.72 -46.63 12.24
CA ILE A 25 -34.41 -46.48 12.87
C ILE A 25 -34.13 -47.72 13.72
N TYR A 26 -32.88 -48.16 13.72
CA TYR A 26 -32.38 -49.21 14.58
C TYR A 26 -31.16 -48.72 15.37
N ILE A 27 -31.06 -49.19 16.61
CA ILE A 27 -29.95 -48.89 17.52
C ILE A 27 -29.31 -50.21 17.92
N LEU A 28 -28.01 -50.34 17.70
CA LEU A 28 -27.22 -51.49 18.11
C LEU A 28 -26.62 -51.25 19.48
N VAL A 29 -26.70 -52.25 20.33
CA VAL A 29 -26.29 -52.18 21.74
C VAL A 29 -25.61 -53.49 22.14
N ASN A 30 -24.99 -53.48 23.32
CA ASN A 30 -24.55 -54.69 24.01
C ASN A 30 -25.61 -55.09 25.05
N LYS A 31 -26.09 -56.33 25.05
CA LYS A 31 -27.10 -56.86 25.96
C LYS A 31 -26.58 -56.95 27.39
N ASN A 32 -25.26 -57.08 27.56
CA ASN A 32 -24.61 -57.11 28.87
C ASN A 32 -24.42 -55.71 29.48
N ASP A 33 -24.63 -54.64 28.71
CA ASP A 33 -24.63 -53.29 29.24
C ASP A 33 -25.96 -52.99 29.94
N LYS A 34 -25.89 -52.73 31.25
CA LYS A 34 -27.05 -52.41 32.10
C LYS A 34 -27.84 -51.20 31.60
N HIS A 35 -27.20 -50.29 30.88
CA HIS A 35 -27.81 -49.06 30.38
C HIS A 35 -28.11 -49.09 28.88
N TYR A 36 -27.79 -50.19 28.19
CA TYR A 36 -27.97 -50.32 26.74
C TYR A 36 -27.42 -49.11 25.97
N LYS A 37 -26.18 -48.71 26.25
CA LYS A 37 -25.57 -47.55 25.59
C LYS A 37 -25.55 -47.78 24.06
N PRO A 38 -26.06 -46.83 23.25
CA PRO A 38 -25.99 -46.92 21.80
C PRO A 38 -24.55 -47.04 21.30
N LEU A 39 -24.25 -48.11 20.57
CA LEU A 39 -22.95 -48.33 19.94
C LEU A 39 -22.96 -47.92 18.48
N TYR A 40 -24.09 -48.15 17.81
CA TYR A 40 -24.34 -47.72 16.44
C TYR A 40 -25.81 -47.37 16.25
N ILE A 41 -26.10 -46.35 15.46
CA ILE A 41 -27.45 -45.91 15.12
C ILE A 41 -27.53 -45.82 13.60
N GLY A 42 -28.55 -46.44 13.03
CA GLY A 42 -28.77 -46.41 11.59
C GLY A 42 -30.23 -46.41 11.24
N ARG A 43 -30.54 -46.01 10.01
CA ARG A 43 -31.89 -46.11 9.43
C ARG A 43 -31.93 -47.06 8.25
N SER A 44 -33.11 -47.60 7.96
CA SER A 44 -33.34 -48.42 6.77
C SER A 44 -34.81 -48.42 6.35
N ILE A 45 -35.05 -48.52 5.03
CA ILE A 45 -36.38 -48.80 4.46
C ILE A 45 -36.80 -50.26 4.76
N ASN A 46 -35.83 -51.14 5.01
CA ASN A 46 -36.06 -52.51 5.42
C ASN A 46 -35.02 -52.90 6.49
N ILE A 47 -35.43 -52.87 7.75
CA ILE A 47 -34.55 -53.13 8.90
C ILE A 47 -34.04 -54.57 8.86
N LYS A 48 -34.88 -55.58 8.60
CA LYS A 48 -34.46 -56.98 8.45
C LYS A 48 -33.31 -57.14 7.45
N ASN A 49 -33.45 -56.60 6.24
CA ASN A 49 -32.41 -56.69 5.21
C ASN A 49 -31.12 -55.97 5.62
N ARG A 50 -31.24 -54.83 6.31
CA ARG A 50 -30.07 -54.06 6.75
C ARG A 50 -29.32 -54.77 7.87
N LEU A 51 -30.03 -55.34 8.84
CA LEU A 51 -29.44 -56.09 9.95
C LEU A 51 -28.81 -57.41 9.47
N ASN A 52 -29.42 -58.11 8.51
CA ASN A 52 -28.82 -59.31 7.92
C ASN A 52 -27.51 -59.02 7.16
N ASN A 53 -27.38 -57.82 6.61
CA ASN A 53 -26.17 -57.38 5.89
C ASN A 53 -25.28 -56.46 6.75
N LEU A 54 -25.48 -56.43 8.07
CA LEU A 54 -24.80 -55.49 8.94
C LEU A 54 -23.27 -55.68 8.92
N PHE A 55 -22.85 -56.94 8.91
CA PHE A 55 -21.44 -57.34 8.92
C PHE A 55 -20.76 -57.29 7.54
N SER A 56 -21.43 -56.76 6.51
CA SER A 56 -20.77 -56.41 5.26
C SER A 56 -19.88 -55.15 5.41
N HIS A 57 -20.06 -54.37 6.47
CA HIS A 57 -19.19 -53.24 6.81
C HIS A 57 -18.06 -53.69 7.76
N ALA A 58 -16.80 -53.54 7.33
CA ALA A 58 -15.62 -54.06 8.06
C ALA A 58 -15.56 -53.68 9.56
N GLN A 59 -15.95 -52.46 9.91
CA GLN A 59 -15.94 -51.99 11.32
C GLN A 59 -17.02 -52.67 12.16
N LEU A 60 -18.23 -52.83 11.62
CA LEU A 60 -19.34 -53.50 12.33
C LEU A 60 -19.11 -55.01 12.39
N ALA A 61 -18.47 -55.60 11.37
CA ALA A 61 -18.06 -57.00 11.35
C ALA A 61 -17.10 -57.34 12.50
N GLN A 62 -16.08 -56.50 12.70
CA GLN A 62 -15.13 -56.67 13.79
C GLN A 62 -15.80 -56.56 15.16
N SER A 63 -16.62 -55.53 15.39
CA SER A 63 -17.35 -55.37 16.67
C SER A 63 -18.38 -56.47 16.91
N GLY A 64 -18.96 -57.04 15.86
CA GLY A 64 -19.84 -58.22 15.98
C GLY A 64 -19.07 -59.48 16.39
N MET A 65 -17.92 -59.76 15.77
CA MET A 65 -17.07 -60.91 16.11
C MET A 65 -16.52 -60.86 17.54
N GLU A 66 -16.25 -59.66 18.04
CA GLU A 66 -15.78 -59.42 19.41
C GLU A 66 -16.91 -59.52 20.47
N GLY A 67 -18.16 -59.80 20.06
CA GLY A 67 -19.32 -59.87 20.96
C GLY A 67 -19.71 -58.52 21.56
N VAL A 68 -19.23 -57.42 20.96
CA VAL A 68 -19.50 -56.06 21.44
C VAL A 68 -20.92 -55.63 21.06
N ILE A 69 -21.46 -56.17 19.96
CA ILE A 69 -22.84 -55.96 19.51
C ILE A 69 -23.55 -57.31 19.40
N ASP A 70 -24.60 -57.52 20.18
CA ASP A 70 -25.39 -58.75 20.22
C ASP A 70 -26.91 -58.48 20.19
N SER A 71 -27.33 -57.24 20.37
CA SER A 71 -28.73 -56.86 20.48
C SER A 71 -29.04 -55.56 19.73
N PHE A 72 -30.31 -55.40 19.35
CA PHE A 72 -30.79 -54.18 18.73
C PHE A 72 -32.15 -53.74 19.26
N PHE A 73 -32.39 -52.43 19.19
CA PHE A 73 -33.69 -51.80 19.33
C PHE A 73 -34.12 -51.24 17.99
N TYR A 74 -35.42 -51.09 17.76
CA TYR A 74 -35.91 -50.39 16.57
C TYR A 74 -37.15 -49.55 16.86
N PHE A 75 -37.34 -48.53 16.02
CA PHE A 75 -38.51 -47.65 16.02
C PHE A 75 -39.07 -47.59 14.60
N PRO A 76 -40.29 -48.11 14.36
CA PRO A 76 -40.88 -48.13 13.03
C PRO A 76 -41.30 -46.72 12.60
N ILE A 77 -40.92 -46.33 11.39
CA ILE A 77 -41.34 -45.10 10.72
C ILE A 77 -41.81 -45.48 9.32
N ASP A 78 -42.85 -44.83 8.81
CA ASP A 78 -43.35 -45.09 7.47
C ASP A 78 -42.25 -44.92 6.41
N LYS A 79 -42.25 -45.78 5.39
CA LYS A 79 -41.28 -45.74 4.27
C LYS A 79 -41.32 -44.41 3.54
N ASP A 80 -42.49 -43.78 3.51
CA ASP A 80 -42.71 -42.51 2.83
C ASP A 80 -42.15 -41.33 3.63
N ASN A 81 -41.89 -41.48 4.93
CA ASN A 81 -41.36 -40.41 5.79
C ASN A 81 -39.84 -40.44 5.94
N VAL A 82 -39.13 -40.38 4.81
CA VAL A 82 -37.66 -40.44 4.75
C VAL A 82 -37.00 -39.27 5.48
N GLU A 83 -37.66 -38.11 5.51
CA GLU A 83 -37.15 -36.91 6.18
C GLU A 83 -37.18 -37.06 7.71
N GLU A 84 -38.28 -37.55 8.28
CA GLU A 84 -38.36 -37.85 9.72
C GLU A 84 -37.30 -38.88 10.13
N MET A 85 -37.12 -39.95 9.34
CA MET A 85 -36.06 -40.94 9.59
C MET A 85 -34.65 -40.33 9.60
N ASN A 86 -34.38 -39.39 8.69
CA ASN A 86 -33.09 -38.70 8.60
C ASN A 86 -32.85 -37.76 9.79
N GLN A 87 -33.86 -36.97 10.16
CA GLN A 87 -33.77 -36.02 11.25
C GLN A 87 -33.56 -36.74 12.58
N LEU A 88 -34.37 -37.77 12.85
CA LEU A 88 -34.27 -38.53 14.09
C LEU A 88 -32.97 -39.35 14.17
N GLU A 89 -32.46 -39.90 13.05
CA GLU A 89 -31.12 -40.54 13.02
C GLU A 89 -30.02 -39.54 13.42
N LYS A 90 -30.02 -38.34 12.85
CA LYS A 90 -29.04 -37.30 13.16
C LYS A 90 -29.13 -36.85 14.62
N GLU A 91 -30.34 -36.65 15.12
CA GLU A 91 -30.59 -36.24 16.50
C GLU A 91 -30.07 -37.28 17.49
N LEU A 92 -30.38 -38.56 17.25
CA LEU A 92 -29.89 -39.66 18.07
C LEU A 92 -28.36 -39.81 18.02
N ILE A 93 -27.74 -39.68 16.84
CA ILE A 93 -26.28 -39.71 16.72
C ILE A 93 -25.65 -38.53 17.47
N ARG A 94 -26.21 -37.32 17.36
CA ARG A 94 -25.72 -36.13 18.04
C ARG A 94 -25.86 -36.21 19.55
N TYR A 95 -26.96 -36.79 20.04
CA TYR A 95 -27.24 -36.88 21.47
C TYR A 95 -26.40 -37.97 22.17
N TYR A 96 -26.27 -39.15 21.54
CA TYR A 96 -25.63 -40.31 22.17
C TYR A 96 -24.17 -40.53 21.76
N GLU A 97 -23.68 -39.83 20.73
CA GLU A 97 -22.32 -39.96 20.17
C GLU A 97 -21.83 -41.42 20.08
N PRO A 98 -22.56 -42.31 19.38
CA PRO A 98 -22.24 -43.73 19.33
C PRO A 98 -20.86 -43.97 18.71
N SER A 99 -20.04 -44.78 19.38
CA SER A 99 -18.62 -44.97 19.04
C SER A 99 -18.39 -45.55 17.64
N LEU A 100 -19.37 -46.27 17.08
CA LEU A 100 -19.28 -46.90 15.77
C LEU A 100 -19.93 -46.06 14.66
N ASN A 101 -20.62 -44.96 14.97
CA ASN A 101 -21.01 -43.97 13.97
C ASN A 101 -19.84 -43.03 13.74
N MET A 102 -18.83 -43.48 12.99
CA MET A 102 -17.79 -42.57 12.55
C MET A 102 -18.42 -41.45 11.71
N VAL A 103 -18.40 -40.22 12.26
CA VAL A 103 -18.65 -38.99 11.50
C VAL A 103 -17.55 -38.91 10.45
N ARG A 104 -17.75 -39.53 9.29
CA ARG A 104 -17.01 -39.15 8.08
C ARG A 104 -17.50 -37.76 7.73
N SER A 105 -16.88 -36.75 8.35
CA SER A 105 -16.83 -35.42 7.75
C SER A 105 -16.22 -35.63 6.37
N ARG A 106 -17.08 -35.70 5.35
CA ARG A 106 -16.68 -35.77 3.94
C ARG A 106 -16.10 -34.40 3.59
N VAL A 107 -14.92 -34.08 4.10
CA VAL A 107 -14.11 -33.03 3.53
C VAL A 107 -13.42 -33.67 2.33
N ASP A 108 -13.95 -33.40 1.14
CA ASP A 108 -13.34 -33.82 -0.12
C ASP A 108 -11.88 -33.33 -0.16
N PRO A 109 -10.88 -34.23 -0.17
CA PRO A 109 -9.47 -33.84 -0.25
C PRO A 109 -9.18 -32.97 -1.48
N GLN A 110 -9.93 -33.16 -2.58
CA GLN A 110 -9.80 -32.34 -3.78
C GLN A 110 -10.38 -30.92 -3.57
N ALA A 111 -11.35 -30.73 -2.69
CA ALA A 111 -11.86 -29.40 -2.33
C ALA A 111 -10.83 -28.62 -1.49
N ILE A 112 -10.08 -29.28 -0.61
CA ILE A 112 -8.98 -28.66 0.15
C ILE A 112 -7.85 -28.24 -0.79
N ILE A 113 -7.46 -29.10 -1.74
CA ILE A 113 -6.40 -28.79 -2.72
C ILE A 113 -6.83 -27.63 -3.62
N ARG A 114 -8.07 -27.64 -4.13
CA ARG A 114 -8.64 -26.53 -4.91
C ARG A 114 -8.70 -25.22 -4.12
N ALA A 115 -9.11 -25.26 -2.85
CA ALA A 115 -9.13 -24.08 -1.99
C ALA A 115 -7.72 -23.50 -1.79
N ARG A 116 -6.71 -24.36 -1.61
CA ARG A 116 -5.30 -23.97 -1.44
C ARG A 116 -4.69 -23.40 -2.72
N GLU A 117 -5.07 -23.93 -3.88
CA GLU A 117 -4.67 -23.40 -5.19
C GLU A 117 -5.30 -22.03 -5.46
N VAL A 118 -6.59 -21.85 -5.14
CA VAL A 118 -7.28 -20.56 -5.23
C VAL A 118 -6.63 -19.54 -4.31
N GLU A 119 -6.30 -19.91 -3.07
CA GLU A 119 -5.62 -19.03 -2.11
C GLU A 119 -4.20 -18.63 -2.59
N ARG A 120 -3.41 -19.58 -3.10
CA ARG A 120 -2.10 -19.29 -3.69
C ARG A 120 -2.19 -18.38 -4.92
N SER A 121 -3.20 -18.58 -5.77
CA SER A 121 -3.42 -17.73 -6.95
C SER A 121 -3.85 -16.31 -6.55
N SER A 122 -4.68 -16.19 -5.51
CA SER A 122 -5.15 -14.91 -4.94
C SER A 122 -3.99 -14.15 -4.27
N SER A 123 -3.14 -14.84 -3.53
CA SER A 123 -1.96 -14.26 -2.88
C SER A 123 -0.97 -13.71 -3.91
N ARG A 124 -0.71 -14.46 -4.99
CA ARG A 124 0.15 -13.99 -6.09
C ARG A 124 -0.43 -12.77 -6.79
N LYS A 125 -1.74 -12.75 -7.09
CA LYS A 125 -2.40 -11.58 -7.69
C LYS A 125 -2.31 -10.34 -6.80
N SER A 126 -2.49 -10.52 -5.49
CA SER A 126 -2.35 -9.44 -4.49
C SER A 126 -0.93 -8.87 -4.42
N PHE A 127 0.08 -9.75 -4.46
CA PHE A 127 1.48 -9.32 -4.48
C PHE A 127 1.79 -8.51 -5.76
N TRP A 128 1.39 -9.01 -6.93
CA TRP A 128 1.58 -8.30 -8.20
C TRP A 128 0.83 -6.97 -8.24
N SER A 129 -0.40 -6.90 -7.72
CA SER A 129 -1.15 -5.64 -7.68
C SER A 129 -0.51 -4.61 -6.74
N LEU A 130 0.09 -5.06 -5.62
CA LEU A 130 0.80 -4.18 -4.70
C LEU A 130 2.10 -3.67 -5.33
N SER A 131 2.84 -4.53 -6.04
CA SER A 131 4.05 -4.13 -6.78
C SER A 131 3.73 -3.13 -7.90
N ILE A 132 2.64 -3.34 -8.65
CA ILE A 132 2.19 -2.40 -9.69
C ILE A 132 1.81 -1.06 -9.06
N LEU A 133 1.05 -1.06 -7.96
CA LEU A 133 0.73 0.17 -7.22
C LEU A 133 2.01 0.89 -6.80
N GLY A 134 2.94 0.21 -6.13
CA GLY A 134 4.22 0.79 -5.70
C GLY A 134 5.04 1.37 -6.85
N PHE A 135 5.05 0.69 -8.00
CA PHE A 135 5.73 1.18 -9.20
C PHE A 135 5.06 2.44 -9.78
N THR A 136 3.72 2.43 -9.91
CA THR A 136 2.97 3.61 -10.40
C THR A 136 3.14 4.82 -9.49
N LEU A 137 3.17 4.61 -8.17
CA LEU A 137 3.40 5.66 -7.18
C LEU A 137 4.81 6.25 -7.29
N THR A 138 5.83 5.41 -7.50
CA THR A 138 7.20 5.87 -7.71
C THR A 138 7.33 6.70 -8.98
N ILE A 139 6.74 6.25 -10.10
CA ILE A 139 6.72 7.00 -11.36
C ILE A 139 6.01 8.33 -11.18
N PHE A 140 4.85 8.33 -10.51
CA PHE A 140 4.09 9.56 -10.30
C PHE A 140 4.88 10.56 -9.46
N SER A 141 5.50 10.12 -8.37
CA SER A 141 6.38 10.98 -7.56
C SER A 141 7.54 11.56 -8.37
N PHE A 142 8.12 10.76 -9.26
CA PHE A 142 9.19 11.19 -10.16
C PHE A 142 8.69 12.27 -11.15
N LEU A 143 7.52 12.08 -11.76
CA LEU A 143 6.91 13.06 -12.67
C LEU A 143 6.57 14.37 -11.96
N VAL A 144 6.02 14.32 -10.74
CA VAL A 144 5.74 15.51 -9.93
C VAL A 144 7.04 16.27 -9.63
N SER A 145 8.11 15.57 -9.27
CA SER A 145 9.41 16.20 -9.03
C SER A 145 9.94 16.96 -10.25
N ILE A 146 9.76 16.39 -11.46
CA ILE A 146 10.13 17.08 -12.72
C ILE A 146 9.30 18.34 -12.92
N LEU A 147 7.99 18.27 -12.67
CA LEU A 147 7.05 19.37 -12.91
C LEU A 147 7.32 20.57 -11.99
N ILE A 148 7.79 20.31 -10.77
CA ILE A 148 8.21 21.35 -9.81
C ILE A 148 9.56 21.98 -10.20
N SER A 149 10.40 21.27 -10.97
CA SER A 149 11.82 21.60 -11.12
C SER A 149 12.18 22.44 -12.37
N ASN A 150 11.24 23.11 -13.02
CA ASN A 150 11.47 23.77 -14.33
C ASN A 150 12.39 25.02 -14.34
N ASP A 151 13.08 25.34 -13.25
CA ASP A 151 13.98 26.51 -13.22
C ASP A 151 15.16 26.36 -14.19
N LEU A 152 15.42 27.47 -14.91
CA LEU A 152 16.62 27.63 -15.72
C LEU A 152 17.84 27.84 -14.81
N TYR A 153 18.96 27.23 -15.16
CA TYR A 153 20.22 27.41 -14.44
C TYR A 153 21.42 27.50 -15.39
N THR A 154 22.55 27.88 -14.82
CA THR A 154 23.86 27.89 -15.47
C THR A 154 24.86 27.13 -14.59
N PRO A 155 25.68 26.20 -15.13
CA PRO A 155 26.69 25.49 -14.35
C PRO A 155 27.69 26.47 -13.71
N ARG A 156 27.87 26.38 -12.38
CA ARG A 156 28.71 27.28 -11.58
C ARG A 156 30.15 27.30 -12.07
N GLU A 157 30.73 26.11 -12.25
CA GLU A 157 32.12 25.95 -12.71
C GLU A 157 32.34 26.59 -14.07
N LYS A 158 31.42 26.39 -15.01
CA LYS A 158 31.55 26.89 -16.39
C LYS A 158 31.59 28.42 -16.42
N ILE A 159 30.65 29.09 -15.76
CA ILE A 159 30.60 30.56 -15.75
C ILE A 159 31.76 31.15 -14.94
N GLN A 160 32.14 30.52 -13.82
CA GLN A 160 33.28 30.96 -13.02
C GLN A 160 34.59 30.85 -13.81
N ASN A 161 34.84 29.72 -14.48
CA ASN A 161 36.06 29.52 -15.26
C ASN A 161 36.15 30.50 -16.45
N GLN A 162 35.03 30.79 -17.11
CA GLN A 162 34.99 31.80 -18.18
C GLN A 162 35.35 33.19 -17.65
N ILE A 163 34.77 33.59 -16.50
CA ILE A 163 35.04 34.88 -15.88
C ILE A 163 36.48 34.94 -15.37
N ILE A 164 36.99 33.91 -14.67
CA ILE A 164 38.37 33.84 -14.17
C ILE A 164 39.36 33.94 -15.33
N THR A 165 39.12 33.21 -16.42
CA THR A 165 39.97 33.26 -17.61
C THR A 165 39.99 34.66 -18.23
N ALA A 166 38.83 35.31 -18.33
CA ALA A 166 38.74 36.67 -18.81
C ALA A 166 39.48 37.66 -17.89
N ILE A 167 39.35 37.53 -16.57
CA ILE A 167 40.06 38.34 -15.57
C ILE A 167 41.58 38.18 -15.72
N ASN A 168 42.07 36.95 -15.87
CA ASN A 168 43.49 36.67 -16.05
C ASN A 168 44.04 37.24 -17.36
N ASN A 169 43.20 37.33 -18.39
CA ASN A 169 43.53 37.98 -19.66
C ASN A 169 43.37 39.51 -19.64
N GLY A 170 43.07 40.12 -18.49
CA GLY A 170 42.93 41.57 -18.34
C GLY A 170 41.61 42.13 -18.87
N ALA A 171 40.55 41.32 -18.91
CA ALA A 171 39.22 41.78 -19.29
C ALA A 171 38.67 42.85 -18.34
N ASP A 172 38.00 43.85 -18.91
CA ASP A 172 37.30 44.91 -18.17
C ASP A 172 35.89 44.49 -17.76
N LEU A 173 35.22 45.30 -16.94
CA LEU A 173 33.86 45.03 -16.47
C LEU A 173 32.88 44.83 -17.64
N ARG A 174 33.09 45.51 -18.77
CA ARG A 174 32.22 45.41 -19.95
C ARG A 174 32.32 44.03 -20.60
N ALA A 175 33.52 43.50 -20.76
CA ALA A 175 33.73 42.14 -21.25
C ALA A 175 33.15 41.09 -20.29
N ILE A 176 33.32 41.27 -18.98
CA ILE A 176 32.72 40.36 -17.97
C ILE A 176 31.19 40.40 -18.03
N LYS A 177 30.57 41.58 -18.13
CA LYS A 177 29.12 41.73 -18.32
C LYS A 177 28.64 41.01 -19.58
N HIS A 178 29.40 41.10 -20.67
CA HIS A 178 29.06 40.42 -21.92
C HIS A 178 29.11 38.89 -21.79
N ILE A 179 30.11 38.34 -21.09
CA ILE A 179 30.19 36.90 -20.79
C ILE A 179 28.99 36.48 -19.94
N TYR A 180 28.66 37.27 -18.91
CA TYR A 180 27.53 37.01 -18.04
C TYR A 180 26.21 36.99 -18.83
N VAL A 181 25.88 38.04 -19.59
CA VAL A 181 24.61 38.11 -20.34
C VAL A 181 24.47 36.98 -21.36
N ASN A 182 25.57 36.59 -22.00
CA ASN A 182 25.58 35.50 -22.99
C ASN A 182 25.83 34.11 -22.39
N ARG A 183 25.73 33.96 -21.07
CA ARG A 183 25.88 32.67 -20.40
C ARG A 183 24.85 31.66 -20.92
N GLU A 184 25.27 30.40 -21.00
CA GLU A 184 24.39 29.34 -21.45
C GLU A 184 23.20 29.13 -20.50
N LYS A 185 22.01 29.03 -21.10
CA LYS A 185 20.77 28.67 -20.43
C LYS A 185 20.64 27.14 -20.49
N THR A 186 20.74 26.48 -19.34
CA THR A 186 20.48 25.04 -19.23
C THR A 186 19.15 24.82 -18.53
N SER A 187 18.26 24.05 -19.14
CA SER A 187 17.04 23.58 -18.49
C SER A 187 17.31 22.26 -17.77
N GLY A 188 16.88 22.13 -16.52
CA GLY A 188 17.13 20.94 -15.72
C GLY A 188 16.49 19.65 -16.21
N GLY A 189 15.41 19.74 -16.99
CA GLY A 189 14.74 18.57 -17.55
C GLY A 189 14.52 17.44 -16.54
N ILE A 190 14.53 16.21 -17.05
CA ILE A 190 14.30 14.97 -16.27
C ILE A 190 15.48 14.65 -15.33
N LEU A 191 16.64 15.28 -15.53
CA LEU A 191 17.89 14.94 -14.85
C LEU A 191 18.25 15.89 -13.69
N LYS A 192 17.52 17.00 -13.48
CA LYS A 192 17.76 17.94 -12.37
C LYS A 192 17.83 17.29 -10.97
N PRO A 193 17.02 16.28 -10.62
CA PRO A 193 17.13 15.61 -9.32
C PRO A 193 18.49 14.92 -9.09
N PHE A 194 19.25 14.66 -10.16
CA PHE A 194 20.58 14.05 -10.12
C PHE A 194 21.72 15.08 -10.17
N VAL A 195 21.42 16.35 -10.46
CA VAL A 195 22.39 17.44 -10.46
C VAL A 195 22.29 18.13 -9.10
N SER A 196 23.34 18.09 -8.29
CA SER A 196 23.30 18.75 -6.99
C SER A 196 23.17 20.26 -7.15
N ASP A 197 22.27 20.88 -6.38
CA ASP A 197 22.05 22.33 -6.35
C ASP A 197 23.36 23.11 -6.03
N VAL A 198 24.35 22.43 -5.45
CA VAL A 198 25.66 23.01 -5.07
C VAL A 198 26.49 23.45 -6.29
N ASN A 199 26.25 22.85 -7.46
CA ASN A 199 27.09 23.05 -8.66
C ASN A 199 26.45 23.94 -9.73
N VAL A 200 25.31 24.56 -9.44
CA VAL A 200 24.57 25.37 -10.41
C VAL A 200 24.19 26.72 -9.81
N TYR A 201 24.15 27.75 -10.66
CA TYR A 201 23.51 29.01 -10.34
C TYR A 201 22.13 29.07 -10.97
N PRO A 202 21.10 29.57 -10.26
CA PRO A 202 19.84 29.90 -10.91
C PRO A 202 20.09 30.98 -11.98
N TYR A 203 19.37 30.92 -13.10
CA TYR A 203 19.67 31.79 -14.23
C TYR A 203 19.49 33.28 -13.89
N ASN A 204 18.66 33.65 -12.91
CA ASN A 204 18.47 35.03 -12.47
C ASN A 204 19.54 35.54 -11.47
N VAL A 205 20.58 34.75 -11.16
CA VAL A 205 21.62 35.16 -10.22
C VAL A 205 22.30 36.47 -10.66
N ALA A 206 22.51 37.42 -9.73
CA ALA A 206 23.21 38.66 -10.02
C ALA A 206 24.71 38.44 -10.30
N LEU A 207 25.30 39.22 -11.21
CA LEU A 207 26.73 39.15 -11.52
C LEU A 207 27.60 39.41 -10.27
N SER A 208 27.18 40.34 -9.41
CA SER A 208 27.89 40.63 -8.16
C SER A 208 28.04 39.40 -7.27
N LEU A 209 27.04 38.50 -7.22
CA LEU A 209 27.12 37.29 -6.42
C LEU A 209 28.15 36.31 -6.99
N ILE A 210 28.19 36.17 -8.32
CA ILE A 210 29.18 35.32 -8.99
C ILE A 210 30.60 35.83 -8.73
N LEU A 211 30.81 37.15 -8.79
CA LEU A 211 32.12 37.77 -8.51
C LEU A 211 32.54 37.55 -7.05
N GLU A 212 31.60 37.66 -6.11
CA GLU A 212 31.83 37.39 -4.69
C GLU A 212 32.16 35.91 -4.41
N ASP A 213 31.48 34.98 -5.09
CA ASP A 213 31.79 33.56 -4.99
C ASP A 213 33.19 33.25 -5.56
N ILE A 214 33.58 33.87 -6.68
CA ILE A 214 34.94 33.73 -7.23
C ILE A 214 35.98 34.31 -6.25
N ARG A 215 35.71 35.49 -5.66
CA ARG A 215 36.57 36.09 -4.64
C ARG A 215 36.73 35.16 -3.44
N THR A 216 35.62 34.62 -2.93
CA THR A 216 35.62 33.69 -1.79
C THR A 216 36.42 32.43 -2.12
N ASN A 217 36.22 31.85 -3.29
CA ASN A 217 36.97 30.68 -3.76
C ASN A 217 38.47 30.96 -3.90
N ALA A 218 38.86 32.18 -4.30
CA ALA A 218 40.26 32.59 -4.37
C ALA A 218 40.94 32.72 -2.98
N TYR A 219 40.16 32.91 -1.90
CA TYR A 219 40.68 32.93 -0.52
C TYR A 219 40.80 31.54 0.12
N LEU A 220 40.08 30.53 -0.38
CA LEU A 220 40.18 29.15 0.13
C LEU A 220 41.54 28.52 -0.24
N GLU A 221 41.99 27.50 0.51
CA GLU A 221 43.36 26.93 0.45
C GLU A 221 43.85 26.44 -0.94
N LYS A 222 42.95 26.29 -1.92
CA LYS A 222 43.26 25.93 -3.32
C LYS A 222 43.07 27.06 -4.34
N GLY A 223 42.78 28.27 -3.86
CA GLY A 223 42.43 29.43 -4.69
C GLY A 223 43.65 30.18 -5.22
N ASP A 224 43.54 30.69 -6.45
CA ASP A 224 44.56 31.54 -7.05
C ASP A 224 44.46 32.97 -6.50
N LYS A 225 45.33 33.28 -5.53
CA LYS A 225 45.40 34.61 -4.91
C LYS A 225 45.84 35.71 -5.88
N SER A 226 46.41 35.36 -7.05
CA SER A 226 46.84 36.36 -8.04
C SER A 226 45.67 37.13 -8.65
N ILE A 227 44.47 36.53 -8.66
CA ILE A 227 43.27 37.15 -9.23
C ILE A 227 42.63 38.18 -8.29
N LEU A 228 42.96 38.13 -6.99
CA LEU A 228 42.28 38.90 -5.94
C LEU A 228 42.31 40.41 -6.19
N LYS A 229 43.43 40.94 -6.69
CA LYS A 229 43.55 42.36 -7.00
C LYS A 229 42.59 42.77 -8.12
N ASN A 230 42.52 41.96 -9.17
CA ASN A 230 41.69 42.26 -10.34
C ASN A 230 40.21 42.07 -10.02
N ILE A 231 39.86 41.05 -9.23
CA ILE A 231 38.47 40.82 -8.87
C ILE A 231 37.94 41.83 -7.85
N ASN A 232 38.75 42.27 -6.89
CA ASN A 232 38.36 43.34 -5.97
C ASN A 232 38.11 44.64 -6.74
N LYS A 233 38.97 44.96 -7.71
CA LYS A 233 38.75 46.10 -8.61
C LYS A 233 37.45 45.95 -9.40
N LEU A 234 37.16 44.78 -9.96
CA LEU A 234 35.91 44.54 -10.71
C LEU A 234 34.66 44.62 -9.83
N ILE A 235 34.73 44.15 -8.59
CA ILE A 235 33.63 44.27 -7.62
C ILE A 235 33.40 45.74 -7.27
N GLU A 236 34.48 46.50 -7.03
CA GLU A 236 34.41 47.94 -6.75
C GLU A 236 33.84 48.71 -7.95
N ASP A 237 34.36 48.47 -9.16
CA ASP A 237 33.86 49.04 -10.41
C ASP A 237 32.39 48.68 -10.65
N HIS A 238 31.99 47.42 -10.41
CA HIS A 238 30.59 46.98 -10.56
C HIS A 238 29.67 47.65 -9.54
N THR A 239 30.10 47.74 -8.28
CA THR A 239 29.33 48.37 -7.20
C THR A 239 29.16 49.88 -7.44
N HIS A 240 30.18 50.55 -7.97
CA HIS A 240 30.10 51.97 -8.32
C HIS A 240 29.25 52.24 -9.56
N ILE A 241 29.38 51.41 -10.60
CA ILE A 241 28.68 51.63 -11.88
C ILE A 241 27.23 51.16 -11.81
N ASN A 242 26.95 50.06 -11.10
CA ASN A 242 25.62 49.46 -10.98
C ASN A 242 25.28 49.12 -9.51
N PRO A 243 25.10 50.11 -8.62
CA PRO A 243 24.80 49.86 -7.21
C PRO A 243 23.49 49.09 -6.98
N PHE A 244 22.58 49.11 -7.96
CA PHE A 244 21.22 48.58 -7.85
C PHE A 244 20.99 47.30 -8.69
N ASP A 245 22.05 46.68 -9.23
CA ASP A 245 21.95 45.51 -10.13
C ASP A 245 21.28 44.29 -9.49
N ARG A 246 21.26 44.25 -8.15
CA ARG A 246 20.67 43.17 -7.36
C ARG A 246 19.14 43.30 -7.22
N LEU A 247 18.59 44.49 -7.49
CA LEU A 247 17.16 44.76 -7.35
C LEU A 247 16.35 44.29 -8.57
N GLU A 248 15.06 44.05 -8.36
CA GLU A 248 14.12 43.80 -9.46
C GLU A 248 14.06 45.02 -10.40
N SER A 249 13.72 44.81 -11.68
CA SER A 249 13.75 45.88 -12.69
C SER A 249 13.01 47.14 -12.25
N VAL A 250 11.78 47.01 -11.74
CA VAL A 250 10.97 48.16 -11.30
C VAL A 250 11.59 48.88 -10.10
N GLN A 251 12.16 48.13 -9.16
CA GLN A 251 12.81 48.69 -7.99
C GLN A 251 14.09 49.42 -8.38
N ARG A 252 14.92 48.78 -9.21
CA ARG A 252 16.12 49.37 -9.80
C ARG A 252 15.81 50.69 -10.48
N ASP A 253 14.75 50.74 -11.29
CA ASP A 253 14.34 51.97 -11.98
C ASP A 253 14.05 53.11 -10.98
N TYR A 254 13.45 52.83 -9.81
CA TYR A 254 13.24 53.87 -8.79
C TYR A 254 14.55 54.41 -8.22
N PHE A 255 15.50 53.53 -7.91
CA PHE A 255 16.79 53.92 -7.36
C PHE A 255 17.67 54.64 -8.40
N GLU A 256 17.67 54.19 -9.66
CA GLU A 256 18.33 54.87 -10.77
C GLU A 256 17.71 56.26 -11.00
N ASN A 257 16.38 56.38 -10.93
CA ASN A 257 15.72 57.67 -11.02
C ASN A 257 16.09 58.63 -9.88
N ILE A 258 16.29 58.11 -8.66
CA ILE A 258 16.79 58.91 -7.52
C ILE A 258 18.20 59.42 -7.82
N GLN A 259 19.08 58.53 -8.30
CA GLN A 259 20.45 58.88 -8.68
C GLN A 259 20.47 59.95 -9.79
N ILE A 260 19.67 59.77 -10.85
CA ILE A 260 19.57 60.71 -11.98
C ILE A 260 19.04 62.07 -11.50
N LYS A 261 18.00 62.09 -10.67
CA LYS A 261 17.40 63.35 -10.18
C LYS A 261 18.30 64.12 -9.22
N LEU A 262 19.11 63.42 -8.43
CA LEU A 262 20.04 64.05 -7.49
C LEU A 262 21.36 64.47 -8.15
N GLY A 263 21.78 63.82 -9.23
CA GLY A 263 23.00 64.18 -9.95
C GLY A 263 24.22 64.22 -9.05
N GLU A 264 24.92 65.37 -9.00
CA GLU A 264 26.11 65.56 -8.16
C GLU A 264 25.82 65.47 -6.64
N GLU A 265 24.60 65.80 -6.22
CA GLU A 265 24.17 65.74 -4.82
C GLU A 265 23.96 64.29 -4.33
N TYR A 266 23.90 63.32 -5.24
CA TYR A 266 23.75 61.90 -4.89
C TYR A 266 24.86 61.43 -3.96
N GLY A 267 26.09 61.96 -4.12
CA GLY A 267 27.23 61.60 -3.27
C GLY A 267 26.95 61.73 -1.78
N ARG A 268 26.14 62.73 -1.37
CA ARG A 268 25.81 63.01 0.04
C ARG A 268 24.89 61.96 0.68
N VAL A 269 24.13 61.24 -0.13
CA VAL A 269 23.14 60.25 0.33
C VAL A 269 23.39 58.83 -0.21
N SER A 270 24.43 58.67 -1.03
CA SER A 270 24.73 57.43 -1.75
C SER A 270 24.89 56.23 -0.82
N ILE A 271 25.48 56.42 0.36
CA ILE A 271 25.69 55.37 1.35
C ILE A 271 24.34 54.88 1.89
N GLU A 272 23.45 55.78 2.26
CA GLU A 272 22.12 55.46 2.80
C GLU A 272 21.23 54.83 1.73
N VAL A 273 21.28 55.35 0.51
CA VAL A 273 20.51 54.82 -0.63
C VAL A 273 20.97 53.41 -0.99
N ASN A 274 22.27 53.15 -1.04
CA ASN A 274 22.81 51.83 -1.30
C ASN A 274 22.44 50.83 -0.18
N LYS A 275 22.51 51.25 1.10
CA LYS A 275 22.04 50.42 2.22
C LYS A 275 20.56 50.06 2.10
N LEU A 276 19.71 50.99 1.68
CA LEU A 276 18.28 50.74 1.46
C LEU A 276 18.08 49.72 0.34
N ALA A 277 18.83 49.83 -0.75
CA ALA A 277 18.81 48.86 -1.83
C ALA A 277 19.25 47.46 -1.36
N ASP A 278 20.33 47.36 -0.58
CA ASP A 278 20.79 46.08 -0.02
C ASP A 278 19.75 45.47 0.94
N GLU A 279 19.12 46.26 1.80
CA GLU A 279 18.07 45.77 2.71
C GLU A 279 16.84 45.30 1.93
N LEU A 280 16.45 46.03 0.88
CA LEU A 280 15.34 45.65 0.00
C LEU A 280 15.64 44.34 -0.73
N TYR A 281 16.85 44.19 -1.28
CA TYR A 281 17.30 42.95 -1.89
C TYR A 281 17.20 41.77 -0.92
N ASN A 282 17.73 41.93 0.29
CA ASN A 282 17.70 40.88 1.31
C ASN A 282 16.27 40.49 1.67
N LYS A 283 15.36 41.46 1.81
CA LYS A 283 13.94 41.20 2.08
C LYS A 283 13.26 40.48 0.92
N ASN A 284 13.50 40.89 -0.32
CA ASN A 284 12.92 40.22 -1.48
C ASN A 284 13.43 38.78 -1.62
N SER A 285 14.73 38.54 -1.38
CA SER A 285 15.29 37.20 -1.40
C SER A 285 14.65 36.29 -0.34
N LEU A 286 14.38 36.80 0.86
CA LEU A 286 13.65 36.07 1.89
C LEU A 286 12.19 35.79 1.46
N VAL A 287 11.51 36.77 0.86
CA VAL A 287 10.14 36.58 0.34
C VAL A 287 10.11 35.54 -0.76
N GLU A 288 11.03 35.58 -1.72
CA GLU A 288 11.16 34.56 -2.77
C GLU A 288 11.41 33.18 -2.18
N GLN A 289 12.26 33.07 -1.16
CA GLN A 289 12.48 31.82 -0.44
C GLN A 289 11.18 31.32 0.22
N TYR A 290 10.43 32.18 0.91
CA TYR A 290 9.14 31.81 1.48
C TYR A 290 8.10 31.42 0.42
N LEU A 291 8.05 32.10 -0.72
CA LEU A 291 7.16 31.76 -1.83
C LEU A 291 7.54 30.42 -2.45
N LYS A 292 8.84 30.13 -2.59
CA LYS A 292 9.34 28.83 -3.06
C LYS A 292 8.95 27.71 -2.08
N ASP A 293 9.08 27.95 -0.77
CA ASP A 293 8.66 26.99 0.25
C ASP A 293 7.13 26.79 0.25
N SER A 294 6.36 27.86 0.01
CA SER A 294 4.90 27.81 -0.09
C SER A 294 4.43 27.04 -1.32
N THR A 295 5.00 27.32 -2.50
CA THR A 295 4.70 26.58 -3.73
C THR A 295 5.09 25.11 -3.63
N THR A 296 6.22 24.80 -3.01
CA THR A 296 6.63 23.42 -2.71
C THR A 296 5.62 22.74 -1.80
N SER A 297 5.23 23.39 -0.71
CA SER A 297 4.25 22.87 0.25
C SER A 297 2.88 22.65 -0.40
N PHE A 298 2.45 23.56 -1.28
CA PHE A 298 1.24 23.41 -2.08
C PHE A 298 1.29 22.13 -2.94
N TRP A 299 2.36 21.92 -3.71
CA TRP A 299 2.50 20.73 -4.55
C TRP A 299 2.61 19.43 -3.74
N VAL A 300 3.23 19.47 -2.57
CA VAL A 300 3.25 18.33 -1.64
C VAL A 300 1.82 17.99 -1.19
N SER A 301 1.01 18.99 -0.85
CA SER A 301 -0.38 18.78 -0.42
C SER A 301 -1.27 18.21 -1.53
N VAL A 302 -1.17 18.75 -2.76
CA VAL A 302 -1.90 18.25 -3.94
C VAL A 302 -1.51 16.80 -4.24
N SER A 303 -0.22 16.49 -4.14
CA SER A 303 0.28 15.13 -4.33
C SER A 303 -0.29 14.19 -3.25
N ALA A 304 -0.22 14.56 -1.98
CA ALA A 304 -0.74 13.76 -0.87
C ALA A 304 -2.24 13.46 -1.03
N LEU A 305 -3.02 14.43 -1.51
CA LEU A 305 -4.43 14.24 -1.84
C LEU A 305 -4.62 13.18 -2.94
N LEU A 306 -3.89 13.29 -4.05
CA LEU A 306 -3.95 12.32 -5.15
C LEU A 306 -3.51 10.92 -4.71
N PHE A 307 -2.46 10.83 -3.88
CA PHE A 307 -2.02 9.57 -3.27
C PHE A 307 -3.13 8.95 -2.42
N SER A 308 -3.78 9.74 -1.58
CA SER A 308 -4.90 9.28 -0.76
C SER A 308 -6.03 8.72 -1.62
N ILE A 309 -6.43 9.43 -2.69
CA ILE A 309 -7.47 8.98 -3.62
C ILE A 309 -7.09 7.66 -4.29
N LEU A 310 -5.87 7.54 -4.81
CA LEU A 310 -5.40 6.32 -5.48
C LEU A 310 -5.35 5.13 -4.53
N VAL A 311 -4.83 5.31 -3.32
CA VAL A 311 -4.77 4.25 -2.30
C VAL A 311 -6.19 3.84 -1.89
N SER A 312 -7.09 4.79 -1.64
CA SER A 312 -8.49 4.49 -1.32
C SER A 312 -9.20 3.76 -2.46
N ALA A 313 -8.99 4.16 -3.72
CA ALA A 313 -9.55 3.48 -4.89
C ALA A 313 -9.02 2.05 -5.02
N TYR A 314 -7.72 1.84 -4.80
CA TYR A 314 -7.09 0.51 -4.80
C TYR A 314 -7.64 -0.38 -3.67
N GLN A 315 -7.75 0.15 -2.45
CA GLN A 315 -8.33 -0.57 -1.31
C GLN A 315 -9.79 -0.94 -1.56
N LEU A 316 -10.56 -0.04 -2.16
CA LEU A 316 -11.95 -0.31 -2.56
C LEU A 316 -12.02 -1.42 -3.61
N TYR A 317 -11.17 -1.37 -4.64
CA TYR A 317 -11.14 -2.37 -5.71
C TYR A 317 -10.78 -3.77 -5.18
N ASN A 318 -9.66 -3.90 -4.47
CA ASN A 318 -9.22 -5.20 -3.93
C ASN A 318 -10.07 -5.70 -2.76
N GLY A 319 -10.68 -4.79 -1.99
CA GLY A 319 -11.58 -5.15 -0.90
C GLY A 319 -12.95 -5.66 -1.34
N ARG A 320 -13.27 -5.65 -2.65
CA ARG A 320 -14.55 -6.18 -3.18
C ARG A 320 -14.60 -7.69 -3.11
N ASP A 321 -13.55 -8.39 -3.55
CA ASP A 321 -13.56 -9.86 -3.60
C ASP A 321 -13.69 -10.50 -2.22
N ALA A 322 -13.00 -9.95 -1.21
CA ALA A 322 -13.12 -10.42 0.17
C ALA A 322 -14.54 -10.21 0.75
N ARG A 323 -15.17 -9.07 0.44
CA ARG A 323 -16.54 -8.77 0.86
C ARG A 323 -17.58 -9.66 0.17
N VAL A 324 -17.47 -9.84 -1.15
CA VAL A 324 -18.36 -10.72 -1.92
C VAL A 324 -18.22 -12.18 -1.45
N LYS A 325 -17.00 -12.65 -1.19
CA LYS A 325 -16.77 -14.01 -0.68
C LYS A 325 -17.37 -14.20 0.72
N ARG A 326 -17.29 -13.20 1.61
CA ARG A 326 -17.94 -13.21 2.92
C ARG A 326 -19.47 -13.28 2.77
N ILE A 327 -20.06 -12.43 1.94
CA ILE A 327 -21.51 -12.40 1.69
C ILE A 327 -22.00 -13.74 1.10
N MET A 328 -21.26 -14.33 0.16
CA MET A 328 -21.59 -15.65 -0.38
C MET A 328 -21.53 -16.74 0.70
N LEU A 329 -20.47 -16.78 1.52
CA LEU A 329 -20.34 -17.75 2.62
C LEU A 329 -21.47 -17.61 3.65
N GLU A 330 -21.82 -16.37 3.98
CA GLU A 330 -22.91 -16.04 4.90
C GLU A 330 -24.27 -16.48 4.33
N SER A 331 -24.57 -16.14 3.07
CA SER A 331 -25.79 -16.58 2.38
C SER A 331 -25.90 -18.11 2.25
N TYR A 332 -24.77 -18.80 2.04
CA TYR A 332 -24.73 -20.26 1.99
C TYR A 332 -25.01 -20.86 3.37
N SER A 333 -24.39 -20.32 4.43
CA SER A 333 -24.66 -20.75 5.81
C SER A 333 -26.11 -20.49 6.25
N GLU A 334 -26.70 -19.37 5.84
CA GLU A 334 -28.08 -19.02 6.13
C GLU A 334 -29.07 -19.90 5.36
N SER A 335 -28.75 -20.27 4.11
CA SER A 335 -29.55 -21.21 3.33
C SER A 335 -29.58 -22.62 3.95
N ILE A 336 -28.47 -23.04 4.57
CA ILE A 336 -28.39 -24.32 5.29
C ILE A 336 -29.20 -24.25 6.60
N GLY A 337 -29.18 -23.11 7.30
CA GLY A 337 -29.93 -22.90 8.54
C GLY A 337 -31.45 -22.74 8.35
N LYS A 338 -31.91 -22.25 7.19
CA LYS A 338 -33.35 -22.11 6.88
C LYS A 338 -34.04 -23.42 6.47
N THR A 339 -33.29 -24.47 6.17
CA THR A 339 -33.84 -25.83 5.99
C THR A 339 -34.14 -26.56 7.32
N GLU A 340 -33.92 -25.91 8.47
CA GLU A 340 -34.19 -26.46 9.81
C GLU A 340 -35.37 -25.77 10.54
N GLN A 341 -36.21 -25.01 9.83
CA GLN A 341 -37.50 -24.49 10.33
C GLN A 341 -38.63 -25.00 9.45
#